data_AF-A0A1E3BU60-F1
#
_entry.id   AF-A0A1E3BU60-F1
#
_cell.length_a   1.000
_cell.length_b   1.000
_cell.length_c   1.000
_cell.angle_alpha   90.00
_cell.angle_beta   90.00
_cell.angle_gamma   90.00
#
_symmetry.space_group_name_H-M   'P 1'
#
loop_
_entity.id
_entity.type
_entity.pdbx_description
1 polymer ?
#
loop_
_entity_poly.entity_id
_entity_poly.type
_entity_poly.pdbx_seq_one_letter_code
_entity_poly.pdbx_strand_id
1 'polypeptide(L)'
;MDETGLHWKHALYSTLAPKAMRHSSRMTLLLCVNSTGSDRLPVWVIASEKKPDSLDGLDPGASGAVWYSSESISMTSDPMQEWLSNFYSHIGSQRSVILLLDNLSAHQKGVRLAPPPSNIRIQWLPPGTTDRNQPLDQRVIRAFKSGYRKIWQMHIIEKMYKEPGNPIHTVSPELAVHWIVQIWKHGIKNQTIHKSFHESSVLQPQPPSSLASRDLPDPAARPGGFVDLSE
;
A
#
# COMPACT_ATOMS: atom_id res chain seq x y z
N MET A 1 -5.37 1.78 3.71
CA MET A 1 -4.17 2.63 3.66
C MET A 1 -3.49 2.49 5.01
N ASP A 2 -2.17 2.61 5.05
CA ASP A 2 -1.42 2.56 6.30
C ASP A 2 -0.06 3.24 6.19
N GLU A 3 0.44 3.75 7.32
CA GLU A 3 1.72 4.41 7.43
C GLU A 3 2.81 3.51 8.02
N THR A 4 4.04 3.70 7.55
CA THR A 4 5.18 3.03 8.15
C THR A 4 6.44 3.90 8.15
N GLY A 5 7.13 3.93 9.30
CA GLY A 5 8.44 4.57 9.39
C GLY A 5 9.52 3.74 8.68
N LEU A 6 10.36 4.39 7.88
CA LEU A 6 11.52 3.82 7.22
C LEU A 6 12.79 4.58 7.63
N HIS A 7 13.80 3.84 8.09
CA HIS A 7 15.15 4.37 8.23
C HIS A 7 15.89 4.15 6.92
N TRP A 8 16.02 5.20 6.13
CA TRP A 8 16.49 5.09 4.75
C TRP A 8 18.02 4.96 4.65
N LYS A 9 18.75 5.44 5.67
CA LYS A 9 20.15 5.07 5.95
C LYS A 9 20.21 4.13 7.14
N HIS A 10 20.60 2.88 6.91
CA HIS A 10 20.98 1.99 8.00
C HIS A 10 22.45 2.25 8.38
N ALA A 11 22.76 2.34 9.67
CA ALA A 11 24.15 2.24 10.08
C ALA A 11 24.60 0.78 10.00
N LEU A 12 25.73 0.51 9.34
CA LEU A 12 26.32 -0.83 9.25
C LEU A 12 26.66 -1.43 10.63
N TYR A 13 26.84 -0.57 11.64
CA TYR A 13 27.05 -0.93 13.04
C TYR A 13 26.13 -0.08 13.92
N SER A 14 24.92 -0.58 14.21
CA SER A 14 23.90 0.16 14.98
C SER A 14 24.36 0.55 16.40
N THR A 15 25.33 -0.20 16.95
CA THR A 15 25.94 0.04 18.27
C THR A 15 26.97 1.17 18.30
N LEU A 16 27.52 1.58 17.16
CA LEU A 16 28.57 2.62 17.06
C LEU A 16 28.12 3.91 16.38
N ALA A 17 26.90 3.95 15.83
CA ALA A 17 26.40 5.14 15.14
C ALA A 17 26.07 6.27 16.15
N PRO A 18 26.62 7.49 15.96
CA PRO A 18 26.29 8.65 16.77
C PRO A 18 24.78 8.89 16.81
N LYS A 19 24.24 9.29 17.98
CA LYS A 19 22.79 9.58 18.17
C LYS A 19 22.22 10.51 17.08
N ALA A 20 23.03 11.47 16.59
CA ALA A 20 22.64 12.42 15.56
C ALA A 20 22.28 11.76 14.21
N MET A 21 22.97 10.68 13.80
CA MET A 21 22.64 9.95 12.56
C MET A 21 21.31 9.17 12.64
N ARG A 22 20.79 8.94 13.85
CA ARG A 22 19.58 8.14 14.07
C ARG A 22 18.30 8.90 13.74
N HIS A 23 18.30 10.23 13.87
CA HIS A 23 17.12 11.07 13.66
C HIS A 23 17.05 11.68 12.24
N SER A 24 18.17 12.00 11.59
CA SER A 24 18.17 12.66 10.26
C SER A 24 17.99 11.70 9.07
N SER A 25 17.65 10.43 9.33
CA SER A 25 17.61 9.39 8.29
C SER A 25 16.28 8.62 8.32
N ARG A 26 15.23 9.21 8.89
CA ARG A 26 13.92 8.57 9.01
C ARG A 26 12.89 9.36 8.20
N MET A 27 12.11 8.63 7.42
CA MET A 27 10.93 9.13 6.72
C MET A 27 9.72 8.26 7.08
N THR A 28 8.52 8.80 6.90
CA THR A 28 7.28 8.06 7.01
C THR A 28 6.71 7.85 5.62
N LEU A 29 6.36 6.61 5.32
CA LEU A 29 5.75 6.20 4.06
C LEU A 29 4.28 5.92 4.29
N LEU A 30 3.41 6.56 3.52
CA LEU A 30 2.01 6.17 3.43
C LEU A 30 1.85 5.29 2.19
N LEU A 31 1.34 4.09 2.42
CA LEU A 31 1.12 3.06 1.41
C LEU A 31 -0.38 2.81 1.24
N CYS A 32 -0.84 2.68 -0.01
CA CYS A 32 -2.24 2.34 -0.29
C CYS A 32 -2.37 1.45 -1.52
N VAL A 33 -3.05 0.31 -1.34
CA VAL A 33 -3.22 -0.71 -2.36
C VAL A 33 -4.56 -1.41 -2.20
N ASN A 34 -5.17 -1.85 -3.30
CA ASN A 34 -6.37 -2.68 -3.27
C ASN A 34 -6.07 -4.17 -2.96
N SER A 35 -7.11 -4.95 -2.70
CA SER A 35 -6.98 -6.35 -2.27
C SER A 35 -6.36 -7.30 -3.31
N THR A 36 -6.35 -6.93 -4.58
CA THR A 36 -5.74 -7.71 -5.67
C THR A 36 -4.30 -7.28 -5.96
N GLY A 37 -3.85 -6.13 -5.43
CA GLY A 37 -2.57 -5.53 -5.77
C GLY A 37 -2.51 -4.88 -7.14
N SER A 38 -3.65 -4.78 -7.86
CA SER A 38 -3.73 -4.20 -9.21
C SER A 38 -3.76 -2.67 -9.22
N ASP A 39 -4.23 -2.05 -8.14
CA ASP A 39 -4.25 -0.60 -7.98
C ASP A 39 -3.37 -0.23 -6.77
N ARG A 40 -2.17 0.25 -7.07
CA ARG A 40 -1.18 0.73 -6.10
C ARG A 40 -1.05 2.23 -6.28
N LEU A 41 -1.43 2.99 -5.26
CA LEU A 41 -1.28 4.43 -5.32
C LEU A 41 0.20 4.84 -5.20
N PRO A 42 0.57 6.03 -5.71
CA PRO A 42 1.89 6.62 -5.46
C PRO A 42 2.22 6.63 -3.97
N VAL A 43 3.47 6.31 -3.61
CA VAL A 43 3.92 6.30 -2.22
C VAL A 43 4.07 7.74 -1.74
N TRP A 44 3.39 8.08 -0.65
CA TRP A 44 3.60 9.39 -0.02
C TRP A 44 4.76 9.29 0.97
N VAL A 45 5.75 10.16 0.81
CA VAL A 45 6.96 10.23 1.61
C VAL A 45 6.90 11.51 2.43
N ILE A 46 6.68 11.36 3.74
CA ILE A 46 6.72 12.47 4.70
C ILE A 46 8.09 12.48 5.34
N ALA A 47 8.82 13.57 5.14
CA ALA A 47 10.21 13.71 5.59
C ALA A 47 10.49 15.16 6.03
N SER A 48 11.48 15.31 6.90
CA SER A 48 11.95 16.62 7.36
C SER A 48 12.89 17.29 6.37
N GLU A 49 13.49 16.47 5.51
CA GLU A 49 14.44 16.87 4.50
C GLU A 49 13.72 17.61 3.36
N LYS A 50 14.43 18.58 2.76
CA LYS A 50 13.94 19.24 1.55
C LYS A 50 13.66 18.18 0.48
N LYS A 51 12.59 18.39 -0.27
CA LYS A 51 12.27 17.60 -1.45
C LYS A 51 13.49 17.49 -2.38
N PRO A 52 13.86 16.26 -2.79
CA PRO A 52 14.85 16.03 -3.82
C PRO A 52 14.52 16.74 -5.13
N ASP A 53 15.48 17.45 -5.72
CA ASP A 53 15.28 18.17 -6.99
C ASP A 53 14.88 17.20 -8.14
N SER A 54 15.28 15.93 -8.05
CA SER A 54 14.88 14.88 -9.02
C SER A 54 13.38 14.54 -9.00
N LEU A 55 12.66 14.95 -7.94
CA LEU A 55 11.22 14.79 -7.82
C LEU A 55 10.46 16.08 -8.19
N ASP A 56 11.16 17.16 -8.52
CA ASP A 56 10.52 18.42 -8.88
C ASP A 56 9.91 18.40 -10.28
N GLY A 57 8.72 18.97 -10.39
CA GLY A 57 7.93 19.01 -11.63
C GLY A 57 7.39 17.66 -12.10
N LEU A 58 7.68 16.55 -11.41
CA LEU A 58 7.16 15.24 -11.81
C LEU A 58 5.74 15.02 -11.31
N ASP A 59 4.89 14.55 -12.22
CA ASP A 59 3.57 14.03 -11.87
C ASP A 59 3.70 12.85 -10.88
N PRO A 60 2.88 12.80 -9.81
CA PRO A 60 2.85 11.68 -8.86
C PRO A 60 2.64 10.30 -9.48
N GLY A 61 1.80 10.19 -10.50
CA GLY A 61 1.54 8.93 -11.20
C GLY A 61 2.78 8.45 -11.97
N ALA A 62 3.43 9.38 -12.68
CA ALA A 62 4.67 9.11 -13.40
C ALA A 62 5.83 8.73 -12.47
N SER A 63 6.12 9.57 -11.48
CA SER A 63 7.20 9.34 -10.51
C SER A 63 6.95 8.15 -9.58
N GLY A 64 5.67 7.86 -9.29
CA GLY A 64 5.27 6.82 -8.35
C GLY A 64 5.45 7.20 -6.87
N ALA A 65 5.83 8.45 -6.58
CA ALA A 65 5.96 8.96 -5.23
C ALA A 65 5.53 10.43 -5.13
N VAL A 66 5.01 10.81 -3.96
CA VAL A 66 4.73 12.20 -3.60
C VAL A 66 5.61 12.55 -2.41
N TRP A 67 6.35 13.65 -2.48
CA TRP A 67 7.15 14.12 -1.36
C TRP A 67 6.41 15.21 -0.60
N TYR A 68 6.27 15.03 0.71
CA TYR A 68 5.70 16.00 1.62
C TYR A 68 6.76 16.42 2.64
N SER A 69 7.24 17.67 2.53
CA SER A 69 8.22 18.23 3.47
C SER A 69 7.50 18.75 4.71
N SER A 70 7.85 18.22 5.89
CA SER A 70 7.23 18.61 7.16
C SER A 70 8.24 18.51 8.30
N GLU A 71 8.23 19.47 9.22
CA GLU A 71 9.05 19.42 10.44
C GLU A 71 8.74 18.20 11.30
N SER A 72 7.48 17.74 11.27
CA SER A 72 7.07 16.48 11.86
C SER A 72 7.05 15.38 10.79
N ILE A 73 7.85 14.34 11.00
CA ILE A 73 7.83 13.13 10.17
C ILE A 73 6.67 12.18 10.54
N SER A 74 5.77 12.57 11.43
CA SER A 74 4.58 11.78 11.77
C SER A 74 3.40 12.19 10.90
N MET A 75 2.45 11.28 10.70
CA MET A 75 1.18 11.64 10.05
C MET A 75 0.42 12.66 10.91
N THR A 76 0.00 13.76 10.30
CA THR A 76 -0.86 14.80 10.91
C THR A 76 -2.08 15.05 10.02
N SER A 77 -3.01 15.92 10.44
CA SER A 77 -4.24 16.15 9.66
C SER A 77 -4.00 16.71 8.27
N ASP A 78 -2.94 17.49 8.10
CA ASP A 78 -2.71 18.31 6.91
C ASP A 78 -2.20 17.46 5.73
N PRO A 79 -1.13 16.65 5.86
CA PRO A 79 -0.78 15.66 4.83
C PRO A 79 -1.89 14.63 4.63
N MET A 80 -2.67 14.30 5.67
CA MET A 80 -3.78 13.35 5.54
C MET A 80 -4.92 13.90 4.68
N GLN A 81 -5.36 15.15 4.87
CA GLN A 81 -6.42 15.73 4.05
C GLN A 81 -5.99 15.86 2.58
N GLU A 82 -4.73 16.22 2.32
CA GLU A 82 -4.22 16.36 0.96
C GLU A 82 -4.11 15.00 0.28
N TRP A 83 -3.65 13.99 1.02
CA TRP A 83 -3.65 12.61 0.55
C TRP A 83 -5.06 12.13 0.21
N LEU A 84 -6.06 12.41 1.06
CA LEU A 84 -7.46 12.06 0.80
C LEU A 84 -7.98 12.73 -0.48
N SER A 85 -7.71 14.02 -0.70
CA SER A 85 -8.09 14.71 -1.94
C SER A 85 -7.48 14.07 -3.19
N ASN A 86 -6.21 13.66 -3.12
CA ASN A 86 -5.55 12.96 -4.21
C ASN A 86 -6.10 11.54 -4.40
N PHE A 87 -6.42 10.83 -3.30
CA PHE A 87 -7.09 9.55 -3.35
C PHE A 87 -8.46 9.67 -4.01
N TYR A 88 -9.29 10.65 -3.63
CA TYR A 88 -10.62 10.86 -4.22
C TYR A 88 -10.54 11.13 -5.72
N SER A 89 -9.59 11.98 -6.14
CA SER A 89 -9.31 12.25 -7.55
C SER A 89 -8.89 10.99 -8.31
N HIS A 90 -8.02 10.16 -7.71
CA HIS A 90 -7.60 8.87 -8.27
C HIS A 90 -8.75 7.86 -8.39
N ILE A 91 -9.68 7.87 -7.44
CA ILE A 91 -10.89 7.02 -7.52
C ILE A 91 -11.81 7.50 -8.65
N GLY A 92 -12.01 8.80 -8.78
CA GLY A 92 -12.97 9.39 -9.72
C GLY A 92 -14.42 9.07 -9.36
N SER A 93 -15.34 9.32 -10.28
CA SER A 93 -16.79 9.11 -10.07
C SER A 93 -17.32 7.77 -10.57
N GLN A 94 -16.53 7.02 -11.34
CA GLN A 94 -16.99 5.83 -12.07
C GLN A 94 -16.95 4.53 -11.25
N ARG A 95 -16.24 4.52 -10.13
CA ARG A 95 -16.08 3.33 -9.28
C ARG A 95 -16.39 3.65 -7.84
N SER A 96 -16.97 2.68 -7.14
CA SER A 96 -17.23 2.74 -5.70
C SER A 96 -16.22 1.90 -4.93
N VAL A 97 -15.67 2.44 -3.85
CA VAL A 97 -14.63 1.76 -3.06
C VAL A 97 -14.86 1.91 -1.56
N ILE A 98 -14.28 0.99 -0.81
CA ILE A 98 -14.15 1.10 0.65
C ILE A 98 -12.69 1.42 0.95
N LEU A 99 -12.44 2.52 1.66
CA LEU A 99 -11.12 2.86 2.18
C LEU A 99 -11.05 2.43 3.65
N LEU A 100 -10.13 1.50 3.94
CA LEU A 100 -9.83 1.03 5.29
C LEU A 100 -8.83 1.98 5.95
N LEU A 101 -9.15 2.45 7.15
CA LEU A 101 -8.30 3.30 8.00
C LEU A 101 -8.33 2.78 9.44
N ASP A 102 -7.22 2.91 10.16
CA ASP A 102 -7.19 2.71 11.61
C ASP A 102 -7.81 3.93 12.35
N ASN A 103 -7.97 3.84 13.67
CA ASN A 103 -8.58 4.93 14.46
C ASN A 103 -7.59 6.04 14.87
N LEU A 104 -6.51 6.25 14.13
CA LEU A 104 -5.58 7.35 14.44
C LEU A 104 -6.31 8.71 14.39
N SER A 105 -6.05 9.57 15.36
CA SER A 105 -6.70 10.89 15.46
C SER A 105 -6.44 11.77 14.24
N ALA A 106 -5.26 11.64 13.61
CA ALA A 106 -4.91 12.29 12.35
C ALA A 106 -5.84 11.87 11.21
N HIS A 107 -6.17 10.58 11.10
CA HIS A 107 -7.09 10.06 10.08
C HIS A 107 -8.50 10.61 10.28
N GLN A 108 -8.99 10.55 11.51
CA GLN A 108 -10.32 11.07 11.84
C GLN A 108 -10.43 12.58 11.56
N LYS A 109 -9.41 13.35 11.93
CA LYS A 109 -9.37 14.80 11.65
C LYS A 109 -9.25 15.07 10.15
N GLY A 110 -8.41 14.34 9.43
CA GLY A 110 -8.27 14.44 7.98
C GLY A 110 -9.59 14.17 7.25
N VAL A 111 -10.29 13.09 7.59
CA VAL A 111 -11.61 12.76 7.02
C VAL A 111 -12.67 13.81 7.36
N ARG A 112 -12.61 14.44 8.55
CA ARG A 112 -13.50 15.56 8.89
C ARG A 112 -13.23 16.81 8.06
N LEU A 113 -11.96 17.10 7.77
CA LEU A 113 -11.56 18.28 6.97
C LEU A 113 -11.76 18.06 5.46
N ALA A 114 -11.59 16.82 4.99
CA ALA A 114 -11.82 16.39 3.62
C ALA A 114 -12.82 15.22 3.61
N PRO A 115 -14.14 15.49 3.69
CA PRO A 115 -15.15 14.44 3.72
C PRO A 115 -15.21 13.67 2.39
N PRO A 116 -15.48 12.35 2.44
CA PRO A 116 -15.49 11.52 1.23
C PRO A 116 -16.70 11.82 0.34
N PRO A 117 -16.57 11.68 -0.98
CA PRO A 117 -17.71 11.66 -1.89
C PRO A 117 -18.56 10.39 -1.69
N SER A 118 -19.78 10.39 -2.21
CA SER A 118 -20.78 9.32 -1.99
C SER A 118 -20.34 7.94 -2.48
N ASN A 119 -19.45 7.85 -3.47
CA ASN A 119 -18.92 6.60 -3.99
C ASN A 119 -17.75 6.03 -3.15
N ILE A 120 -17.29 6.75 -2.13
CA ILE A 120 -16.16 6.34 -1.28
C ILE A 120 -16.64 6.18 0.15
N ARG A 121 -16.62 4.95 0.65
CA ARG A 121 -16.97 4.65 2.05
C ARG A 121 -15.72 4.52 2.89
N ILE A 122 -15.58 5.32 3.93
CA ILE A 122 -14.55 5.10 4.96
C ILE A 122 -15.01 3.99 5.90
N GLN A 123 -14.18 2.98 6.08
CA GLN A 123 -14.38 1.92 7.06
C GLN A 123 -13.26 1.95 8.08
N TRP A 124 -13.60 2.31 9.31
CA TRP A 124 -12.68 2.26 10.44
C TRP A 124 -12.47 0.81 10.88
N LEU A 125 -11.21 0.43 11.06
CA LEU A 125 -10.84 -0.83 11.68
C LEU A 125 -11.13 -0.77 13.18
N PRO A 126 -11.39 -1.91 13.86
CA PRO A 126 -11.60 -1.89 15.31
C PRO A 126 -10.36 -1.37 16.06
N PRO A 127 -10.52 -0.52 17.09
CA PRO A 127 -9.39 0.03 17.84
C PRO A 127 -8.60 -1.08 18.52
N GLY A 128 -7.27 -0.92 18.58
CA GLY A 128 -6.37 -1.89 19.24
C GLY A 128 -6.21 -3.23 18.51
N THR A 129 -6.67 -3.33 17.25
CA THR A 129 -6.58 -4.57 16.46
C THR A 129 -5.76 -4.42 15.19
N THR A 130 -4.96 -3.36 15.07
CA THR A 130 -4.19 -3.04 13.85
C THR A 130 -3.32 -4.22 13.41
N ASP A 131 -2.58 -4.83 14.34
CA ASP A 131 -1.75 -6.03 14.09
C ASP A 131 -2.51 -7.24 13.52
N ARG A 132 -3.84 -7.29 13.62
CA ARG A 132 -4.67 -8.39 13.12
C ARG A 132 -5.52 -8.00 11.92
N ASN A 133 -6.10 -6.81 11.94
CA ASN A 133 -7.16 -6.42 11.01
C ASN A 133 -6.69 -5.42 9.94
N GLN A 134 -5.50 -4.81 10.08
CA GLN A 134 -4.92 -3.94 9.06
C GLN A 134 -4.18 -4.80 8.03
N PRO A 135 -4.67 -4.90 6.76
CA PRO A 135 -4.04 -5.75 5.76
C PRO A 135 -2.58 -5.39 5.50
N LEU A 136 -2.21 -4.11 5.58
CA LEU A 136 -0.85 -3.69 5.27
C LEU A 136 0.16 -4.15 6.34
N ASP A 137 -0.23 -4.15 7.61
CA ASP A 137 0.57 -4.63 8.73
C ASP A 137 0.77 -6.16 8.73
N GLN A 138 -0.18 -6.93 8.17
CA GLN A 138 -0.06 -8.40 8.11
C GLN A 138 1.22 -8.85 7.40
N ARG A 139 1.45 -8.36 6.17
CA ARG A 139 2.57 -8.82 5.33
C ARG A 139 3.17 -7.75 4.44
N VAL A 140 2.39 -6.79 3.97
CA VAL A 140 2.82 -5.83 2.94
C VAL A 140 3.97 -4.97 3.46
N ILE A 141 3.82 -4.34 4.62
CA ILE A 141 4.83 -3.47 5.23
C ILE A 141 6.11 -4.26 5.56
N ARG A 142 5.97 -5.48 6.10
CA ARG A 142 7.11 -6.35 6.38
C ARG A 142 7.87 -6.72 5.11
N ALA A 143 7.15 -7.12 4.06
CA ALA A 143 7.75 -7.45 2.77
C ALA A 143 8.45 -6.24 2.14
N PHE A 144 7.81 -5.06 2.20
CA PHE A 144 8.38 -3.80 1.75
C PHE A 144 9.71 -3.50 2.44
N LYS A 145 9.72 -3.49 3.79
CA LYS A 145 10.91 -3.19 4.60
C LYS A 145 12.04 -4.20 4.38
N SER A 146 11.70 -5.48 4.23
CA SER A 146 12.66 -6.52 3.89
C SER A 146 13.28 -6.30 2.51
N GLY A 147 12.47 -5.91 1.52
CA GLY A 147 12.94 -5.54 0.18
C GLY A 147 13.89 -4.36 0.21
N TYR A 148 13.52 -3.30 0.94
CA TYR A 148 14.36 -2.10 1.09
C TYR A 148 15.71 -2.44 1.71
N ARG A 149 15.70 -3.19 2.83
CA ARG A 149 16.93 -3.61 3.50
C ARG A 149 17.84 -4.41 2.58
N LYS A 150 17.28 -5.31 1.75
CA LYS A 150 18.05 -6.11 0.80
C LYS A 150 18.75 -5.24 -0.24
N ILE A 151 18.01 -4.34 -0.90
CA ILE A 151 18.58 -3.44 -1.92
C ILE A 151 19.66 -2.55 -1.30
N TRP A 152 19.36 -1.98 -0.12
CA TRP A 152 20.32 -1.16 0.63
C TRP A 152 21.61 -1.93 0.93
N GLN A 153 21.52 -3.16 1.44
CA GLN A 153 22.69 -3.99 1.75
C GLN A 153 23.52 -4.30 0.51
N MET A 154 22.88 -4.66 -0.59
CA MET A 154 23.57 -4.95 -1.85
C MET A 154 24.35 -3.73 -2.36
N HIS A 155 23.72 -2.55 -2.37
CA HIS A 155 24.36 -1.30 -2.77
C HIS A 155 25.58 -0.99 -1.91
N ILE A 156 25.46 -1.15 -0.60
CA ILE A 156 26.55 -0.86 0.34
C ILE A 156 27.71 -1.82 0.16
N ILE A 157 27.44 -3.13 0.05
CA ILE A 157 28.48 -4.14 -0.20
C ILE A 157 29.21 -3.82 -1.51
N GLU A 158 28.47 -3.53 -2.58
CA GLU A 158 29.04 -3.17 -3.88
C GLU A 158 29.97 -1.94 -3.78
N LYS A 159 29.54 -0.88 -3.09
CA LYS A 159 30.34 0.33 -2.90
C LYS A 159 31.59 0.08 -2.07
N MET A 160 31.50 -0.74 -1.02
CA MET A 160 32.68 -1.12 -0.21
C MET A 160 33.77 -1.81 -1.03
N TYR A 161 33.40 -2.60 -2.05
CA TYR A 161 34.39 -3.28 -2.90
C TYR A 161 34.98 -2.37 -3.99
N LYS A 162 34.27 -1.33 -4.41
CA LYS A 162 34.63 -0.51 -5.58
C LYS A 162 35.29 0.82 -5.22
N GLU A 163 34.97 1.40 -4.07
CA GLU A 163 35.34 2.78 -3.74
C GLU A 163 35.92 2.86 -2.32
N PRO A 164 37.03 3.59 -2.11
CA PRO A 164 37.52 3.88 -0.77
C PRO A 164 36.58 4.88 -0.07
N GLY A 165 36.26 4.63 1.21
CA GLY A 165 35.46 5.52 2.04
C GLY A 165 34.28 4.84 2.72
N ASN A 166 33.47 5.60 3.48
CA ASN A 166 32.28 5.06 4.12
C ASN A 166 31.11 5.02 3.11
N PRO A 167 30.65 3.83 2.69
CA PRO A 167 29.63 3.66 1.65
C PRO A 167 28.27 4.24 2.04
N ILE A 168 28.01 4.49 3.34
CA ILE A 168 26.74 5.05 3.82
C ILE A 168 26.47 6.44 3.21
N HIS A 169 27.50 7.22 2.90
CA HIS A 169 27.35 8.54 2.29
C HIS A 169 26.85 8.48 0.83
N THR A 170 26.96 7.32 0.18
CA THR A 170 26.47 7.13 -1.20
C THR A 170 24.95 6.97 -1.27
N VAL A 171 24.27 6.79 -0.13
CA VAL A 171 22.82 6.70 -0.06
C VAL A 171 22.25 8.09 0.15
N SER A 172 21.54 8.62 -0.84
CA SER A 172 20.85 9.90 -0.77
C SER A 172 19.33 9.72 -0.68
N PRO A 173 18.55 10.74 -0.28
CA PRO A 173 17.09 10.69 -0.31
C PRO A 173 16.53 10.35 -1.70
N GLU A 174 17.13 10.89 -2.77
CA GLU A 174 16.78 10.60 -4.17
C GLU A 174 16.86 9.08 -4.43
N LEU A 175 17.99 8.47 -4.07
CA LEU A 175 18.23 7.05 -4.27
C LEU A 175 17.30 6.19 -3.42
N ALA A 176 17.04 6.62 -2.18
CA ALA A 176 16.08 5.96 -1.30
C ALA A 176 14.67 5.96 -1.90
N VAL A 177 14.20 7.10 -2.42
CA VAL A 177 12.89 7.20 -3.08
C VAL A 177 12.84 6.33 -4.34
N HIS A 178 13.92 6.29 -5.12
CA HIS A 178 14.00 5.39 -6.27
C HIS A 178 13.78 3.93 -5.87
N TRP A 179 14.47 3.45 -4.83
CA TRP A 179 14.27 2.10 -4.30
C TRP A 179 12.86 1.88 -3.74
N ILE A 180 12.32 2.85 -3.01
CA ILE A 180 10.95 2.81 -2.48
C ILE A 180 9.95 2.57 -3.60
N VAL A 181 10.03 3.37 -4.68
CA VAL A 181 9.14 3.25 -5.83
C VAL A 181 9.32 1.90 -6.53
N GLN A 182 10.56 1.45 -6.75
CA GLN A 182 10.83 0.17 -7.37
C GLN A 182 10.25 -1.01 -6.56
N ILE A 183 10.46 -1.02 -5.24
CA ILE A 183 9.92 -2.05 -4.36
C ILE A 183 8.41 -2.01 -4.33
N TRP A 184 7.83 -0.81 -4.25
CA TRP A 184 6.39 -0.64 -4.20
C TRP A 184 5.72 -1.09 -5.48
N LYS A 185 6.26 -0.76 -6.65
CA LYS A 185 5.70 -1.14 -7.95
C LYS A 185 5.96 -2.62 -8.28
N HIS A 186 7.13 -3.15 -7.93
CA HIS A 186 7.58 -4.45 -8.47
C HIS A 186 8.09 -5.45 -7.42
N GLY A 187 8.55 -4.99 -6.27
CA GLY A 187 9.17 -5.85 -5.24
C GLY A 187 8.18 -6.69 -4.43
N ILE A 188 6.93 -6.27 -4.31
CA ILE A 188 5.90 -6.99 -3.56
C ILE A 188 4.95 -7.68 -4.54
N LYS A 189 4.82 -9.01 -4.46
CA LYS A 189 3.92 -9.78 -5.32
C LYS A 189 2.45 -9.51 -4.99
N ASN A 190 1.59 -9.46 -6.01
CA ASN A 190 0.14 -9.33 -5.83
C ASN A 190 -0.45 -10.44 -4.95
N GLN A 191 0.07 -11.67 -5.05
CA GLN A 191 -0.30 -12.79 -4.18
C GLN A 191 -0.04 -12.51 -2.69
N THR A 192 1.06 -11.80 -2.37
CA THR A 192 1.37 -11.41 -0.99
C THR A 192 0.34 -10.42 -0.46
N ILE A 193 -0.06 -9.44 -1.29
CA ILE A 193 -1.11 -8.47 -0.95
C ILE A 193 -2.44 -9.19 -0.75
N HIS A 194 -2.85 -10.03 -1.70
CA HIS A 194 -4.11 -10.76 -1.60
C HIS A 194 -4.20 -11.61 -0.33
N LYS A 195 -3.13 -12.34 0.00
CA LYS A 195 -3.04 -13.12 1.24
C LYS A 195 -3.14 -12.22 2.48
N SER A 196 -2.51 -11.05 2.46
CA SER A 196 -2.60 -10.03 3.52
C SER A 196 -4.04 -9.61 3.80
N PHE A 197 -4.82 -9.33 2.75
CA PHE A 197 -6.23 -8.95 2.88
C PHE A 197 -7.10 -10.12 3.36
N HIS A 198 -6.85 -11.34 2.89
CA HIS A 198 -7.59 -12.51 3.35
C HIS A 198 -7.33 -12.81 4.83
N GLU A 199 -6.07 -12.72 5.29
CA GLU A 199 -5.71 -12.98 6.69
C GLU A 199 -6.19 -11.89 7.65
N SER A 200 -6.33 -10.65 7.16
CA SER A 200 -6.88 -9.55 7.94
C SER A 200 -8.37 -9.70 8.30
N SER A 201 -9.03 -10.76 7.84
CA SER A 201 -10.47 -11.02 7.99
C SER A 201 -11.38 -9.92 7.41
N VAL A 202 -10.82 -8.95 6.69
CA VAL A 202 -11.58 -7.88 6.03
C VAL A 202 -12.32 -8.40 4.79
N LEU A 203 -11.74 -9.40 4.11
CA LEU A 203 -12.43 -10.14 3.07
C LEU A 203 -13.14 -11.33 3.71
N GLN A 204 -14.45 -11.46 3.49
CA GLN A 204 -15.13 -12.71 3.82
C GLN A 204 -14.63 -13.83 2.90
N PRO A 205 -14.50 -15.07 3.42
CA PRO A 205 -14.36 -16.24 2.55
C PRO A 205 -15.53 -16.24 1.57
N GLN A 206 -15.23 -16.32 0.28
CA GLN A 206 -16.29 -16.53 -0.70
C GLN A 206 -16.95 -17.88 -0.36
N PRO A 207 -18.28 -17.96 -0.18
CA PRO A 207 -18.95 -19.26 -0.12
C PRO A 207 -18.58 -20.02 -1.40
N PRO A 208 -18.34 -21.34 -1.32
CA PRO A 208 -17.98 -22.12 -2.50
C PRO A 208 -19.03 -21.87 -3.59
N SER A 209 -18.56 -21.47 -4.77
CA SER A 209 -19.40 -21.14 -5.92
C SER A 209 -20.35 -22.30 -6.21
N SER A 210 -21.64 -22.13 -5.95
CA SER A 210 -22.67 -23.10 -6.28
C SER A 210 -22.98 -23.03 -7.78
N LEU A 211 -22.06 -23.49 -8.64
CA LEU A 211 -22.33 -23.70 -10.06
C LEU A 211 -21.55 -24.92 -10.58
N ALA A 212 -22.08 -26.10 -10.30
CA ALA A 212 -21.92 -27.29 -11.16
C ALA A 212 -23.06 -28.30 -10.92
N SER A 213 -24.31 -27.84 -11.09
CA SER A 213 -25.42 -28.73 -11.42
C SER A 213 -26.31 -28.01 -12.42
N ARG A 214 -25.79 -27.88 -13.65
CA ARG A 214 -26.69 -27.77 -14.80
C ARG A 214 -27.24 -29.17 -15.00
N ASP A 215 -28.47 -29.39 -14.55
CA ASP A 215 -29.25 -30.54 -14.98
C ASP A 215 -29.29 -30.51 -16.52
N LEU A 216 -28.56 -31.42 -17.13
CA LEU A 216 -28.75 -31.76 -18.54
C LEU A 216 -30.11 -32.46 -18.62
N PRO A 217 -31.05 -32.05 -19.49
CA PRO A 217 -32.27 -32.80 -19.68
C PRO A 217 -31.93 -34.19 -20.23
N ASP A 218 -32.52 -35.21 -19.59
CA ASP A 218 -32.39 -36.62 -19.94
C ASP A 218 -32.84 -36.86 -21.41
N PRO A 219 -31.97 -37.36 -22.30
CA PRO A 219 -32.32 -37.60 -23.70
C PRO A 219 -33.25 -38.81 -23.91
N ALA A 220 -33.77 -39.45 -22.86
CA ALA A 220 -34.58 -40.67 -22.98
C ALA A 220 -36.09 -40.52 -22.72
N ALA A 221 -36.65 -39.31 -22.56
CA ALA A 221 -38.09 -39.13 -22.43
C ALA A 221 -38.80 -39.21 -23.81
N ARG A 222 -39.25 -40.42 -24.18
CA ARG A 222 -40.11 -40.66 -25.34
C ARG A 222 -41.44 -39.88 -25.21
N PRO A 223 -41.95 -39.21 -26.26
CA PRO A 223 -43.32 -38.71 -26.25
C PRO A 223 -44.28 -39.87 -26.56
N GLY A 224 -44.98 -40.36 -25.53
CA GLY A 224 -46.12 -41.25 -25.69
C GLY A 224 -47.39 -40.50 -25.32
N GLY A 225 -48.38 -40.46 -26.23
CA GLY A 225 -49.72 -39.97 -25.90
C GLY A 225 -50.40 -39.25 -27.05
N PHE A 226 -50.80 -40.01 -28.06
CA PHE A 226 -51.83 -39.63 -29.03
C PHE A 226 -53.12 -39.33 -28.24
N VAL A 227 -53.66 -38.11 -28.35
CA VAL A 227 -54.97 -37.76 -27.80
C VAL A 227 -56.00 -37.93 -28.90
N ASP A 228 -56.87 -38.89 -28.68
CA ASP A 228 -58.10 -39.14 -29.42
C ASP A 228 -59.09 -37.99 -29.18
N LEU A 229 -59.57 -37.38 -30.26
CA LEU A 229 -60.74 -36.50 -30.25
C LEU A 229 -61.66 -36.99 -31.37
N SER A 230 -62.70 -37.69 -30.96
CA SER A 230 -63.87 -38.05 -31.75
C SER A 230 -64.65 -36.80 -32.16
N GLU A 231 -64.69 -36.49 -33.46
CA GLU A 231 -65.88 -36.27 -34.31
C GLU A 231 -65.45 -36.05 -35.78
#